data_AF-A0A7S1LC10-F1
#
_entry.id   AF-A0A7S1LC10-F1
#
_cell.length_a   1.000
_cell.length_b   1.000
_cell.length_c   1.000
_cell.angle_alpha   90.00
_cell.angle_beta   90.00
_cell.angle_gamma   90.00
#
_symmetry.space_group_name_H-M   'P 1'
#
loop_
_entity.id
_entity.type
_entity.pdbx_description
1 polymer ?
#
loop_
_entity_poly.entity_id
_entity_poly.type
_entity_poly.pdbx_seq_one_letter_code
_entity_poly.pdbx_strand_id
1 'polypeptide(L)'
;VSVLYWKWDTLHLLAVLMLEDRAQCRELVEKLHGIGLGQHVNLPMIAVMGDTSSGKSSLLSALGGVEFPSSADLCTRCPTRLRMSHSDDPFAATVRIHWVAGGGAEAAPPSEVAGFTDTMSDPAEVTKAIAKAQETIMAEAARRGSRSGVAQDSIEVTVSGPAFDDLTLVDLPGIVRSTGDREDQSLIGDIQQLLETYLRNERCVVLVVIPANVDVHNNQVIQMCKAVDPEQRRTVPV
;
A
#
# COMPACT_ATOMS: atom_id res chain seq x y z
N VAL A 1 -22.49 4.84 -11.73
CA VAL A 1 -21.77 4.43 -12.96
C VAL A 1 -20.96 5.59 -13.57
N SER A 2 -21.38 6.85 -13.43
CA SER A 2 -20.72 7.99 -14.11
C SER A 2 -19.59 8.71 -13.34
N VAL A 3 -19.34 8.36 -12.08
CA VAL A 3 -18.26 8.97 -11.26
C VAL A 3 -16.92 8.22 -11.41
N LEU A 4 -16.97 6.96 -11.87
CA LEU A 4 -15.77 6.14 -12.10
C LEU A 4 -15.02 6.55 -13.38
N TYR A 5 -15.71 6.99 -14.43
CA TYR A 5 -15.08 7.34 -15.72
C TYR A 5 -14.14 8.55 -15.63
N TRP A 6 -14.48 9.57 -14.84
CA TRP A 6 -13.59 10.73 -14.62
C TRP A 6 -12.36 10.42 -13.77
N LYS A 7 -12.37 9.33 -12.97
CA LYS A 7 -11.24 8.92 -12.13
C LYS A 7 -10.15 8.17 -12.90
N TRP A 8 -10.52 7.52 -14.01
CA TRP A 8 -9.58 6.84 -14.90
C TRP A 8 -8.67 7.84 -15.59
N ASP A 9 -9.18 8.96 -16.12
CA ASP A 9 -8.35 9.93 -16.84
C ASP A 9 -7.24 10.51 -15.96
N THR A 10 -7.47 10.76 -14.67
CA THR A 10 -6.45 11.32 -13.76
C THR A 10 -5.39 10.29 -13.37
N LEU A 11 -5.78 9.04 -13.11
CA LEU A 11 -4.83 7.95 -12.83
C LEU A 11 -4.08 7.52 -14.10
N HIS A 12 -4.74 7.56 -15.25
CA HIS A 12 -4.15 7.32 -16.55
C HIS A 12 -3.21 8.48 -16.91
N LEU A 13 -3.52 9.74 -16.59
CA LEU A 13 -2.58 10.86 -16.74
C LEU A 13 -1.35 10.70 -15.84
N LEU A 14 -1.54 10.27 -14.59
CA LEU A 14 -0.43 9.99 -13.66
C LEU A 14 0.42 8.81 -14.12
N ALA A 15 -0.22 7.75 -14.62
CA ALA A 15 0.44 6.61 -15.21
C ALA A 15 1.22 7.04 -16.48
N VAL A 16 0.59 7.76 -17.40
CA VAL A 16 1.18 8.30 -18.64
C VAL A 16 2.34 9.26 -18.33
N LEU A 17 2.21 10.16 -17.34
CA LEU A 17 3.29 11.04 -16.90
C LEU A 17 4.47 10.28 -16.27
N MET A 18 4.25 9.07 -15.75
CA MET A 18 5.29 8.17 -15.24
C MET A 18 5.83 7.19 -16.30
N LEU A 19 5.12 6.96 -17.42
CA LEU A 19 5.27 5.78 -18.28
C LEU A 19 5.51 6.08 -19.77
N GLU A 20 6.05 7.23 -20.17
CA GLU A 20 6.24 7.43 -21.61
C GLU A 20 7.32 6.54 -22.28
N ASP A 21 8.25 5.87 -21.57
CA ASP A 21 9.07 4.77 -22.17
C ASP A 21 10.02 4.00 -21.20
N ARG A 22 9.55 3.31 -20.15
CA ARG A 22 10.48 2.84 -19.08
C ARG A 22 10.16 1.50 -18.37
N ALA A 23 9.77 0.45 -19.07
CA ALA A 23 9.68 -0.90 -18.47
C ALA A 23 10.98 -1.32 -17.74
N GLN A 24 12.15 -0.97 -18.31
CA GLN A 24 13.47 -1.21 -17.70
C GLN A 24 13.71 -0.40 -16.42
N CYS A 25 13.27 0.86 -16.35
CA CYS A 25 13.43 1.63 -15.11
C CYS A 25 12.48 1.12 -14.02
N ARG A 26 11.27 0.64 -14.38
CA ARG A 26 10.38 0.00 -13.41
C ARG A 26 11.01 -1.27 -12.86
N GLU A 27 11.48 -2.18 -13.72
CA GLU A 27 12.13 -3.42 -13.29
C GLU A 27 13.36 -3.13 -12.41
N LEU A 28 14.11 -2.07 -12.71
CA LEU A 28 15.21 -1.61 -11.86
C LEU A 28 14.69 -1.10 -10.51
N VAL A 29 13.68 -0.22 -10.48
CA VAL A 29 13.08 0.29 -9.24
C VAL A 29 12.54 -0.87 -8.39
N GLU A 30 11.91 -1.87 -9.00
CA GLU A 30 11.43 -3.08 -8.35
C GLU A 30 12.56 -3.91 -7.76
N LYS A 31 13.62 -4.17 -8.53
CA LYS A 31 14.82 -4.85 -8.02
C LYS A 31 15.38 -4.07 -6.84
N LEU A 32 15.51 -2.75 -6.94
CA LEU A 32 16.01 -1.91 -5.85
C LEU A 32 15.12 -1.96 -4.59
N HIS A 33 13.79 -1.98 -4.75
CA HIS A 33 12.87 -2.20 -3.63
C HIS A 33 13.03 -3.59 -3.00
N GLY A 34 13.14 -4.64 -3.82
CA GLY A 34 13.29 -6.02 -3.36
C GLY A 34 14.59 -6.29 -2.61
N ILE A 35 15.66 -5.53 -2.87
CA ILE A 35 16.94 -5.63 -2.14
C ILE A 35 16.93 -4.73 -0.87
N GLY A 36 15.79 -4.13 -0.51
CA GLY A 36 15.68 -3.24 0.67
C GLY A 36 16.33 -1.87 0.49
N LEU A 37 16.72 -1.51 -0.74
CA LEU A 37 17.39 -0.24 -1.03
C LEU A 37 16.46 0.96 -0.91
N GLY A 38 15.14 0.75 -0.89
CA GLY A 38 14.13 1.77 -0.57
C GLY A 38 14.28 2.39 0.82
N GLN A 39 15.01 1.74 1.75
CA GLN A 39 15.36 2.32 3.05
C GLN A 39 16.53 3.33 2.96
N HIS A 40 17.28 3.32 1.85
CA HIS A 40 18.47 4.15 1.63
C HIS A 40 18.32 5.12 0.45
N VAL A 41 17.35 4.90 -0.44
CA VAL A 41 17.10 5.72 -1.64
C VAL A 41 15.60 5.92 -1.86
N ASN A 42 15.20 7.17 -2.13
CA ASN A 42 13.85 7.56 -2.51
C ASN A 42 13.49 7.03 -3.91
N LEU A 43 12.70 5.96 -3.96
CA LEU A 43 12.20 5.38 -5.21
C LEU A 43 10.78 5.90 -5.52
N PRO A 44 10.44 6.15 -6.80
CA PRO A 44 9.10 6.59 -7.17
C PRO A 44 8.05 5.53 -6.83
N MET A 45 6.95 5.96 -6.24
CA MET A 45 5.84 5.08 -5.87
C MET A 45 4.52 5.86 -5.75
N ILE A 46 3.39 5.17 -5.79
CA ILE A 46 2.08 5.77 -5.50
C ILE A 46 1.57 5.19 -4.19
N ALA A 47 1.44 6.03 -3.16
CA ALA A 47 0.89 5.64 -1.87
C ALA A 47 -0.59 6.05 -1.77
N VAL A 48 -1.44 5.10 -1.39
CA VAL A 48 -2.87 5.31 -1.15
C VAL A 48 -3.05 5.56 0.34
N MET A 49 -3.58 6.72 0.69
CA MET A 49 -3.78 7.18 2.06
C MET A 49 -5.20 7.69 2.27
N GLY A 50 -5.70 7.64 3.50
CA GLY A 50 -7.04 8.10 3.83
C GLY A 50 -7.47 7.64 5.22
N ASP A 51 -8.64 8.10 5.66
CA ASP A 51 -9.19 7.67 6.95
C ASP A 51 -9.53 6.17 6.93
N THR A 52 -9.67 5.56 8.10
CA THR A 52 -10.24 4.21 8.21
C THR A 52 -11.62 4.17 7.55
N SER A 53 -11.88 3.12 6.78
CA SER A 53 -13.12 2.94 6.01
C SER A 53 -13.37 3.98 4.90
N SER A 54 -12.36 4.73 4.46
CA SER A 54 -12.52 5.69 3.35
C SER A 54 -12.70 5.04 1.96
N GLY A 55 -12.56 3.72 1.86
CA GLY A 55 -12.66 2.97 0.60
C GLY A 55 -11.33 2.64 -0.08
N LYS A 56 -10.19 2.77 0.63
CA LYS A 56 -8.85 2.40 0.10
C LYS A 56 -8.79 0.96 -0.39
N SER A 57 -9.16 -0.01 0.45
CA SER A 57 -9.18 -1.42 0.07
C SER A 57 -10.13 -1.69 -1.09
N SER A 58 -11.26 -0.99 -1.16
CA SER A 58 -12.19 -1.08 -2.30
C SER A 58 -11.59 -0.56 -3.60
N LEU A 59 -10.80 0.52 -3.54
CA LEU A 59 -10.06 1.04 -4.70
C LEU A 59 -9.01 0.02 -5.16
N LEU A 60 -8.24 -0.56 -4.23
CA LEU A 60 -7.27 -1.59 -4.56
C LEU A 60 -7.94 -2.83 -5.15
N SER A 61 -9.07 -3.28 -4.61
CA SER A 61 -9.79 -4.43 -5.15
C SER A 61 -10.31 -4.17 -6.56
N ALA A 62 -10.81 -2.96 -6.82
CA ALA A 62 -11.30 -2.58 -8.14
C ALA A 62 -10.18 -2.52 -9.19
N LEU A 63 -8.97 -2.12 -8.80
CA LEU A 63 -7.82 -2.05 -9.70
C LEU A 63 -7.13 -3.41 -9.88
N GLY A 64 -6.90 -4.13 -8.78
CA GLY A 64 -6.15 -5.39 -8.77
C GLY A 64 -6.98 -6.62 -9.16
N GLY A 65 -8.31 -6.50 -9.27
CA GLY A 65 -9.19 -7.62 -9.61
C GLY A 65 -9.25 -8.73 -8.55
N VAL A 66 -8.79 -8.44 -7.32
CA VAL A 66 -8.74 -9.36 -6.17
C VAL A 66 -9.33 -8.67 -4.95
N GLU A 67 -9.99 -9.42 -4.06
CA GLU A 67 -10.55 -8.80 -2.87
C GLU A 67 -9.47 -8.61 -1.80
N PHE A 68 -9.26 -7.36 -1.38
CA PHE A 68 -8.45 -7.07 -0.21
C PHE A 68 -9.32 -7.19 1.06
N PRO A 69 -8.84 -7.87 2.11
CA PRO A 69 -9.60 -8.08 3.33
C PRO A 69 -10.02 -6.76 3.97
N SER A 70 -11.30 -6.67 4.32
CA SER A 70 -11.92 -5.51 4.96
C SER A 70 -12.64 -5.94 6.25
N SER A 71 -11.90 -6.28 7.30
CA SER A 71 -12.52 -6.54 8.60
C SER A 71 -12.88 -5.22 9.30
N ALA A 72 -13.94 -5.26 10.12
CA ALA A 72 -14.52 -4.09 10.79
C ALA A 72 -13.55 -3.43 11.81
N ASP A 73 -12.56 -4.17 12.30
CA ASP A 73 -11.58 -3.70 13.28
C ASP A 73 -10.22 -3.44 12.61
N LEU A 74 -10.09 -2.26 12.00
CA LEU A 74 -8.90 -1.75 11.29
C LEU A 74 -8.57 -2.53 10.01
N CYS A 75 -9.18 -2.07 8.91
CA CYS A 75 -9.11 -2.60 7.55
C CYS A 75 -7.68 -2.93 7.04
N THR A 76 -6.66 -2.17 7.46
CA THR A 76 -5.26 -2.37 7.05
C THR A 76 -4.33 -2.10 8.24
N ARG A 77 -3.69 -3.14 8.78
CA ARG A 77 -2.74 -3.04 9.91
C ARG A 77 -1.26 -3.16 9.51
N CYS A 78 -0.99 -3.45 8.24
CA CYS A 78 0.35 -3.46 7.65
C CYS A 78 0.28 -2.90 6.22
N PRO A 79 1.32 -2.21 5.72
CA PRO A 79 1.35 -1.75 4.34
C PRO A 79 1.13 -2.89 3.34
N THR A 80 0.33 -2.64 2.31
CA THR A 80 0.08 -3.61 1.24
C THR A 80 0.41 -3.00 -0.12
N ARG A 81 1.42 -3.54 -0.79
CA ARG A 81 1.83 -3.16 -2.14
C ARG A 81 1.05 -3.99 -3.15
N LEU A 82 0.27 -3.35 -4.01
CA LEU A 82 -0.34 -3.97 -5.18
C LEU A 82 0.49 -3.59 -6.42
N ARG A 83 1.04 -4.59 -7.07
CA ARG A 83 1.77 -4.47 -8.33
C ARG A 83 0.94 -5.09 -9.44
N MET A 84 0.66 -4.31 -10.46
CA MET A 84 -0.07 -4.70 -11.64
C MET A 84 0.87 -4.65 -12.83
N SER A 85 0.78 -5.66 -13.69
CA SER A 85 1.58 -5.71 -14.90
C SER A 85 0.77 -6.25 -16.07
N HIS A 86 0.94 -5.63 -17.23
CA HIS A 86 0.34 -6.12 -18.44
C HIS A 86 1.03 -7.43 -18.87
N SER A 87 0.24 -8.42 -19.30
CA SER A 87 0.73 -9.65 -19.90
C SER A 87 -0.28 -10.19 -20.90
N ASP A 88 0.19 -10.80 -21.99
CA ASP A 88 -0.67 -11.55 -22.92
C ASP A 88 -1.16 -12.88 -22.31
N ASP A 89 -0.52 -13.34 -21.24
CA ASP A 89 -0.90 -14.55 -20.51
C ASP A 89 -2.16 -14.35 -19.65
N PRO A 90 -2.91 -15.43 -19.33
CA PRO A 90 -4.05 -15.36 -18.42
C PRO A 90 -3.70 -14.79 -17.04
N PHE A 91 -4.72 -14.43 -16.26
CA PHE A 91 -4.56 -13.93 -14.91
C PHE A 91 -3.62 -14.81 -14.08
N ALA A 92 -2.57 -14.19 -13.53
CA ALA A 92 -1.63 -14.82 -12.65
C ALA A 92 -1.25 -13.86 -11.53
N ALA A 93 -1.21 -14.37 -10.30
CA ALA A 93 -0.93 -13.59 -9.12
C ALA A 93 0.04 -14.28 -8.16
N THR A 94 0.78 -13.48 -7.38
CA THR A 94 1.66 -13.96 -6.30
C THR A 94 1.54 -13.05 -5.09
N VAL A 95 1.67 -13.60 -3.89
CA VAL A 95 1.58 -12.85 -2.63
C VAL A 95 2.83 -13.11 -1.81
N ARG A 96 3.61 -12.08 -1.49
CA ARG A 96 4.86 -12.16 -0.74
C ARG A 96 4.80 -11.31 0.52
N ILE A 97 5.55 -11.71 1.54
CA ILE A 97 5.79 -10.90 2.74
C ILE A 97 7.21 -10.32 2.67
N HIS A 98 7.31 -9.02 2.92
CA HIS A 98 8.57 -8.29 3.06
C HIS A 98 8.77 -7.92 4.53
N TRP A 99 9.74 -8.57 5.16
CA TRP A 99 10.11 -8.31 6.55
C TRP A 99 11.08 -7.14 6.65
N VAL A 100 10.81 -6.18 7.54
CA VAL A 100 11.74 -5.10 7.85
C VAL A 100 12.69 -5.60 8.94
N ALA A 101 13.98 -5.70 8.64
CA ALA A 101 14.99 -6.09 9.62
C ALA A 101 15.04 -5.07 10.76
N GLY A 102 14.71 -5.50 11.98
CA GLY A 102 14.89 -4.68 13.17
C GLY A 102 16.38 -4.42 13.40
N GLY A 103 16.75 -3.18 13.73
CA GLY A 103 18.13 -2.74 13.96
C GLY A 103 18.82 -3.30 15.21
N GLY A 104 18.68 -4.60 15.48
CA GLY A 104 19.36 -5.33 16.55
C GLY A 104 20.10 -6.54 15.98
N ALA A 105 21.36 -6.70 16.39
CA ALA A 105 22.32 -7.66 15.86
C ALA A 105 21.86 -9.13 15.92
N GLU A 106 21.38 -9.61 14.79
CA GLU A 106 21.65 -10.88 14.11
C GLU A 106 20.67 -10.85 12.94
N ALA A 107 21.03 -10.05 11.94
CA ALA A 107 20.34 -10.09 10.66
C ALA A 107 20.59 -11.50 10.11
N ALA A 108 19.65 -12.41 10.41
CA ALA A 108 19.48 -13.57 9.59
C ALA A 108 19.53 -13.06 8.14
N PRO A 109 20.35 -13.65 7.25
CA PRO A 109 20.19 -13.39 5.82
C PRO A 109 18.70 -13.55 5.52
N PRO A 110 18.11 -12.84 4.54
CA PRO A 110 16.69 -12.98 4.21
C PRO A 110 16.44 -14.44 3.83
N SER A 111 16.19 -15.25 4.85
CA SER A 111 16.16 -16.69 4.79
C SER A 111 14.76 -16.97 4.35
N GLU A 112 14.64 -16.94 3.04
CA GLU A 112 13.44 -17.26 2.28
C GLU A 112 12.33 -16.24 2.48
N VAL A 113 11.79 -15.85 1.33
CA VAL A 113 10.44 -15.34 1.16
C VAL A 113 9.47 -16.37 1.76
N ALA A 114 9.35 -16.38 3.09
CA ALA A 114 8.47 -17.28 3.81
C ALA A 114 7.05 -16.72 3.70
N GLY A 115 6.42 -16.99 2.55
CA GLY A 115 5.04 -16.63 2.26
C GLY A 115 4.76 -16.61 0.76
N PHE A 116 4.20 -17.71 0.26
CA PHE A 116 3.46 -17.93 -1.00
C PHE A 116 4.10 -17.51 -2.34
N THR A 117 5.01 -18.34 -2.82
CA THR A 117 5.58 -18.29 -4.17
C THR A 117 4.81 -19.08 -5.24
N ASP A 118 3.74 -19.78 -4.90
CA ASP A 118 2.93 -20.46 -5.90
C ASP A 118 2.12 -19.44 -6.70
N THR A 119 2.22 -19.53 -8.02
CA THR A 119 1.43 -18.68 -8.92
C THR A 119 -0.02 -19.09 -8.82
N MET A 120 -0.88 -18.13 -8.49
CA MET A 120 -2.31 -18.32 -8.31
C MET A 120 -3.05 -17.83 -9.55
N SER A 121 -3.92 -18.67 -10.10
CA SER A 121 -4.78 -18.30 -11.23
C SER A 121 -6.20 -17.92 -10.81
N ASP A 122 -6.58 -18.18 -9.55
CA ASP A 122 -7.90 -17.83 -9.01
C ASP A 122 -7.78 -16.64 -8.02
N PRO A 123 -8.44 -15.49 -8.31
CA PRO A 123 -8.54 -14.35 -7.39
C PRO A 123 -9.00 -14.68 -5.97
N ALA A 124 -9.85 -15.71 -5.80
CA ALA A 124 -10.32 -16.12 -4.47
C ALA A 124 -9.21 -16.77 -3.64
N GLU A 125 -8.25 -17.44 -4.28
CA GLU A 125 -7.06 -17.96 -3.60
C GLU A 125 -6.13 -16.83 -3.19
N VAL A 126 -5.96 -15.81 -4.05
CA VAL A 126 -5.16 -14.60 -3.73
C VAL A 126 -5.71 -13.91 -2.50
N THR A 127 -7.02 -13.73 -2.42
CA THR A 127 -7.71 -13.13 -1.26
C THR A 127 -7.39 -13.88 0.04
N LYS A 128 -7.44 -15.22 0.01
CA LYS A 128 -7.07 -16.06 1.16
C LYS A 128 -5.59 -15.95 1.52
N ALA A 129 -4.71 -15.87 0.52
CA ALA A 129 -3.28 -15.72 0.73
C ALA A 129 -2.93 -14.35 1.37
N ILE A 130 -3.60 -13.27 0.95
CA ILE A 130 -3.45 -11.94 1.55
C ILE A 130 -3.87 -11.98 3.03
N ALA A 131 -5.04 -12.54 3.35
CA ALA A 131 -5.52 -12.65 4.73
C ALA A 131 -4.54 -13.45 5.61
N LYS A 132 -4.07 -14.60 5.11
CA LYS A 132 -3.08 -15.43 5.81
C LYS A 132 -1.75 -14.71 6.01
N ALA A 133 -1.30 -13.92 5.02
CA ALA A 133 -0.09 -13.12 5.14
C ALA A 133 -0.24 -12.01 6.20
N GLN A 134 -1.39 -11.33 6.25
CA GLN A 134 -1.68 -10.34 7.29
C GLN A 134 -1.65 -10.97 8.69
N GLU A 135 -2.32 -12.10 8.88
CA GLU A 135 -2.30 -12.84 10.16
C GLU A 135 -0.87 -13.21 10.58
N THR A 136 -0.05 -13.65 9.63
CA THR A 136 1.35 -14.02 9.87
C THR A 136 2.17 -12.82 10.33
N ILE A 137 2.05 -11.68 9.65
CA ILE A 137 2.73 -10.43 10.04
C ILE A 137 2.28 -9.98 11.43
N MET A 138 0.97 -9.99 11.71
CA MET A 138 0.45 -9.56 13.01
C MET A 138 0.92 -10.47 14.15
N ALA A 139 0.94 -11.78 13.94
CA ALA A 139 1.43 -12.74 14.92
C ALA A 139 2.93 -12.53 15.22
N GLU A 140 3.73 -12.27 14.19
CA GLU A 140 5.16 -12.02 14.34
C GLU A 140 5.44 -10.66 14.98
N ALA A 141 4.69 -9.61 14.62
CA ALA A 141 4.78 -8.31 15.27
C ALA A 141 4.45 -8.41 16.77
N ALA A 142 3.43 -9.17 17.15
CA ALA A 142 3.09 -9.43 18.54
C ALA A 142 4.23 -10.17 19.29
N ARG A 143 4.88 -11.15 18.65
CA ARG A 143 6.06 -11.85 19.21
C ARG A 143 7.25 -10.92 19.42
N ARG A 144 7.47 -9.96 18.52
CA ARG A 144 8.49 -8.91 18.64
C ARG A 144 8.15 -7.85 19.70
N GLY A 145 7.03 -8.00 20.40
CA GLY A 145 6.59 -7.10 21.46
C GLY A 145 5.91 -5.83 20.94
N SER A 146 5.48 -5.80 19.67
CA SER A 146 4.65 -4.70 19.17
C SER A 146 3.31 -4.71 19.91
N ARG A 147 3.04 -3.63 20.65
CA ARG A 147 1.80 -3.44 21.42
C ARG A 147 0.73 -2.67 20.66
N SER A 148 1.05 -2.09 19.51
CA SER A 148 0.20 -1.11 18.83
C SER A 148 -0.69 -1.67 17.75
N GLY A 149 -0.55 -2.95 17.39
CA GLY A 149 -1.39 -3.56 16.36
C GLY A 149 -1.13 -3.05 14.93
N VAL A 150 -0.03 -2.31 14.71
CA VAL A 150 0.46 -1.92 13.37
C VAL A 150 1.85 -2.50 13.16
N ALA A 151 2.07 -3.10 11.99
CA ALA A 151 3.37 -3.64 11.59
C ALA A 151 4.00 -2.78 10.49
N GLN A 152 5.34 -2.66 10.54
CA GLN A 152 6.12 -2.05 9.46
C GLN A 152 6.40 -3.04 8.32
N ASP A 153 6.38 -4.34 8.62
CA ASP A 153 6.46 -5.40 7.61
C ASP A 153 5.29 -5.26 6.63
N SER A 154 5.50 -5.61 5.36
CA SER A 154 4.55 -5.33 4.29
C SER A 154 4.21 -6.55 3.45
N ILE A 155 3.04 -6.54 2.85
CA ILE A 155 2.59 -7.56 1.88
C ILE A 155 2.78 -7.01 0.48
N GLU A 156 3.26 -7.83 -0.44
CA GLU A 156 3.28 -7.52 -1.86
C GLU A 156 2.40 -8.50 -2.62
N VAL A 157 1.37 -7.97 -3.26
CA VAL A 157 0.49 -8.68 -4.17
C VAL A 157 0.88 -8.27 -5.58
N THR A 158 1.42 -9.19 -6.36
CA THR A 158 1.61 -8.99 -7.80
C THR A 158 0.47 -9.65 -8.55
N VAL A 159 -0.20 -8.93 -9.44
CA VAL A 159 -1.14 -9.46 -10.42
C VAL A 159 -0.67 -9.14 -11.84
N SER A 160 -0.95 -10.05 -12.76
CA SER A 160 -0.58 -9.92 -14.17
C SER A 160 -1.66 -10.48 -15.08
N GLY A 161 -1.78 -9.94 -16.28
CA GLY A 161 -2.76 -10.33 -17.27
C GLY A 161 -3.14 -9.20 -18.23
N PRO A 162 -3.98 -9.46 -19.24
CA PRO A 162 -4.21 -8.53 -20.35
C PRO A 162 -5.07 -7.34 -19.96
N ALA A 163 -5.80 -7.43 -18.83
CA ALA A 163 -6.69 -6.40 -18.33
C ALA A 163 -5.99 -5.37 -17.42
N PHE A 164 -4.70 -5.56 -17.11
CA PHE A 164 -3.97 -4.70 -16.20
C PHE A 164 -3.01 -3.78 -16.94
N ASP A 165 -2.90 -2.56 -16.43
CA ASP A 165 -1.83 -1.64 -16.77
C ASP A 165 -0.63 -1.82 -15.84
N ASP A 166 0.52 -1.37 -16.31
CA ASP A 166 1.77 -1.36 -15.56
C ASP A 166 1.76 -0.32 -14.44
N LEU A 167 1.36 -0.72 -13.23
CA LEU A 167 1.15 0.22 -12.11
C LEU A 167 1.47 -0.42 -10.75
N THR A 168 2.09 0.35 -9.86
CA THR A 168 2.37 -0.07 -8.47
C THR A 168 1.78 0.92 -7.48
N LEU A 169 0.94 0.40 -6.59
CA LEU A 169 0.25 1.12 -5.53
C LEU A 169 0.67 0.56 -4.17
N VAL A 170 0.76 1.41 -3.15
CA VAL A 170 0.96 0.98 -1.76
C VAL A 170 -0.19 1.50 -0.91
N ASP A 171 -1.05 0.60 -0.45
CA ASP A 171 -2.06 0.89 0.56
C ASP A 171 -1.42 1.00 1.94
N LEU A 172 -1.74 2.07 2.63
CA LEU A 172 -1.27 2.34 3.98
C LEU A 172 -2.42 2.28 4.98
N PRO A 173 -2.14 1.87 6.24
CA PRO A 173 -3.10 1.93 7.33
C PRO A 173 -3.84 3.26 7.37
N GLY A 174 -5.17 3.18 7.52
CA GLY A 174 -6.02 4.36 7.57
C GLY A 174 -5.93 5.07 8.90
N ILE A 175 -6.03 6.40 8.89
CA ILE A 175 -6.07 7.18 10.13
C ILE A 175 -7.36 6.87 10.90
N VAL A 176 -7.21 6.50 12.17
CA VAL A 176 -8.31 6.23 13.10
C VAL A 176 -8.71 7.53 13.80
N ARG A 177 -10.01 7.84 13.79
CA ARG A 177 -10.57 8.95 14.57
C ARG A 177 -11.12 8.37 15.87
N SER A 178 -10.38 8.52 16.96
CA SER A 178 -10.69 7.91 18.26
C SER A 178 -12.06 8.33 18.80
N THR A 179 -12.76 7.38 19.45
CA THR A 179 -13.86 7.66 20.39
C THR A 179 -13.65 7.08 21.80
N GLY A 180 -12.45 6.58 22.16
CA GLY A 180 -12.16 6.17 23.54
C GLY A 180 -10.78 5.53 23.80
N ASP A 181 -10.27 5.73 25.03
CA ASP A 181 -9.09 5.10 25.68
C ASP A 181 -7.67 5.31 25.12
N ARG A 182 -6.68 5.16 26.03
CA ARG A 182 -5.24 5.42 25.80
C ARG A 182 -4.60 4.53 24.73
N GLU A 183 -5.12 3.32 24.49
CA GLU A 183 -4.59 2.38 23.50
C GLU A 183 -4.74 2.91 22.06
N ASP A 184 -5.81 3.68 21.80
CA ASP A 184 -6.03 4.37 20.51
C ASP A 184 -4.92 5.38 20.21
N GLN A 185 -4.34 6.04 21.23
CA GLN A 185 -3.37 7.11 20.99
C GLN A 185 -2.02 6.59 20.48
N SER A 186 -1.54 5.46 21.00
CA SER A 186 -0.33 4.81 20.48
C SER A 186 -0.54 4.29 19.06
N LEU A 187 -1.71 3.70 18.78
CA LEU A 187 -2.07 3.22 17.44
C LEU A 187 -2.09 4.38 16.42
N ILE A 188 -2.75 5.49 16.77
CA ILE A 188 -2.82 6.68 15.92
C ILE A 188 -1.41 7.24 15.66
N GLY A 189 -0.57 7.32 16.71
CA GLY A 189 0.81 7.78 16.57
C GLY A 189 1.65 6.92 15.63
N ASP A 190 1.54 5.60 15.74
CA ASP A 190 2.28 4.66 14.88
C ASP A 190 1.81 4.71 13.42
N ILE A 191 0.50 4.83 13.19
CA ILE A 191 -0.05 5.04 11.83
C ILE A 191 0.49 6.34 11.25
N GLN A 192 0.45 7.44 12.02
CA GLN A 192 0.99 8.72 11.57
C GLN A 192 2.48 8.65 11.24
N GLN A 193 3.29 8.00 12.09
CA GLN A 193 4.72 7.81 11.84
C GLN A 193 4.99 6.99 10.58
N LEU A 194 4.19 5.94 10.35
CA LEU A 194 4.26 5.15 9.13
C LEU A 194 3.92 6.00 7.91
N LEU A 195 2.80 6.73 7.92
CA LEU A 195 2.41 7.63 6.84
C LEU A 195 3.48 8.69 6.56
N GLU A 196 4.05 9.31 7.60
CA GLU A 196 5.14 10.27 7.48
C GLU A 196 6.36 9.69 6.76
N THR A 197 6.69 8.42 7.00
CA THR A 197 7.82 7.75 6.34
C THR A 197 7.62 7.73 4.82
N TYR A 198 6.40 7.45 4.35
CA TYR A 198 6.07 7.49 2.92
C TYR A 198 5.96 8.93 2.39
N LEU A 199 5.44 9.86 3.19
CA LEU A 199 5.30 11.27 2.82
C LEU A 199 6.65 11.97 2.66
N ARG A 200 7.68 11.60 3.43
CA ARG A 200 9.04 12.17 3.32
C ARG A 200 9.73 11.84 1.99
N ASN A 201 9.34 10.75 1.32
CA ASN A 201 9.88 10.44 0.00
C ASN A 201 9.28 11.40 -1.03
N GLU A 202 10.05 12.39 -1.49
CA GLU A 202 9.61 13.39 -2.48
C GLU A 202 9.14 12.79 -3.82
N ARG A 203 9.53 11.55 -4.13
CA ARG A 203 9.12 10.83 -5.35
C ARG A 203 7.85 9.99 -5.14
N CYS A 204 7.29 10.00 -3.93
CA CYS A 204 6.01 9.37 -3.63
C CYS A 204 4.86 10.28 -4.08
N VAL A 205 4.07 9.82 -5.04
CA VAL A 205 2.76 10.39 -5.37
C VAL A 205 1.75 9.88 -4.36
N VAL A 206 0.96 10.77 -3.77
CA VAL A 206 0.03 10.45 -2.70
C VAL A 206 -1.39 10.54 -3.24
N LEU A 207 -2.07 9.41 -3.28
CA LEU A 207 -3.48 9.30 -3.61
C LEU A 207 -4.30 9.35 -2.33
N VAL A 208 -4.99 10.47 -2.09
CA VAL A 208 -5.77 10.66 -0.87
C VAL A 208 -7.22 10.29 -1.11
N VAL A 209 -7.65 9.14 -0.58
CA VAL A 209 -9.02 8.63 -0.73
C VAL A 209 -9.94 9.26 0.31
N ILE A 210 -10.90 10.06 -0.15
CA ILE A 210 -11.83 10.84 0.67
C ILE A 210 -13.27 10.42 0.37
N PRO A 211 -14.06 10.03 1.38
CA PRO A 211 -15.47 9.76 1.19
C PRO A 211 -16.21 11.00 0.69
N ALA A 212 -17.12 10.84 -0.27
CA ALA A 212 -17.88 11.95 -0.85
C ALA A 212 -18.77 12.70 0.15
N ASN A 213 -19.05 12.11 1.32
CA ASN A 213 -19.84 12.70 2.40
C ASN A 213 -18.99 13.42 3.47
N VAL A 214 -17.67 13.53 3.28
CA VAL A 214 -16.75 14.19 4.22
C VAL A 214 -16.12 15.41 3.57
N ASP A 215 -16.01 16.50 4.33
CA ASP A 215 -15.27 17.69 3.88
C ASP A 215 -13.77 17.39 3.77
N VAL A 216 -13.22 17.61 2.57
CA VAL A 216 -11.80 17.46 2.24
C VAL A 216 -10.90 18.25 3.18
N HIS A 217 -11.33 19.44 3.64
CA HIS A 217 -10.53 20.31 4.51
C HIS A 217 -10.37 19.73 5.93
N ASN A 218 -11.31 18.90 6.37
CA ASN A 218 -11.28 18.24 7.67
C ASN A 218 -10.59 16.87 7.64
N ASN A 219 -10.04 16.47 6.49
CA ASN A 219 -9.31 15.21 6.39
C ASN A 219 -7.86 15.38 6.90
N GLN A 220 -7.47 14.55 7.86
CA GLN A 220 -6.16 14.64 8.50
C GLN A 220 -5.01 14.31 7.53
N VAL A 221 -5.22 13.37 6.60
CA VAL A 221 -4.22 13.03 5.58
C VAL A 221 -3.94 14.23 4.67
N ILE A 222 -4.97 15.00 4.29
CA ILE A 222 -4.77 16.24 3.51
C ILE A 222 -3.93 17.25 4.28
N GLN A 223 -4.12 17.40 5.58
CA GLN A 223 -3.31 18.30 6.40
C GLN A 223 -1.84 17.82 6.48
N MET A 224 -1.62 16.52 6.64
CA MET A 224 -0.27 15.93 6.61
C MET A 224 0.40 16.14 5.24
N CYS A 225 -0.35 15.97 4.14
CA CYS A 225 0.17 16.23 2.79
C CYS A 225 0.54 17.70 2.61
N LYS A 226 -0.31 18.65 3.03
CA LYS A 226 -0.03 20.09 2.94
C LYS A 226 1.24 20.51 3.68
N ALA A 227 1.59 19.82 4.77
CA ALA A 227 2.81 20.10 5.52
C ALA A 227 4.09 19.75 4.75
N VAL A 228 4.04 18.76 3.84
CA VAL A 228 5.21 18.27 3.07
C VAL A 228 5.14 18.55 1.57
N ASP A 229 3.97 18.89 1.06
CA ASP A 229 3.64 19.20 -0.34
C ASP A 229 2.64 20.38 -0.39
N PRO A 230 3.04 21.59 0.05
CA PRO A 230 2.15 22.75 0.12
C PRO A 230 1.65 23.20 -1.25
N GLU A 231 2.41 22.92 -2.31
CA GLU A 231 2.07 23.23 -3.70
C GLU A 231 1.22 22.14 -4.38
N GLN A 232 0.94 21.03 -3.69
CA GLN A 232 0.12 19.91 -4.19
C GLN A 232 0.65 19.31 -5.51
N ARG A 233 1.97 19.26 -5.69
CA ARG A 233 2.58 18.78 -6.94
C ARG A 233 2.48 17.26 -7.10
N ARG A 234 2.34 16.54 -5.98
CA ARG A 234 2.33 15.07 -5.93
C ARG A 234 1.19 14.51 -5.07
N THR A 235 0.25 15.33 -4.65
CA THR A 235 -0.92 14.93 -3.86
C THR A 235 -2.17 15.01 -4.71
N VAL A 236 -2.91 13.90 -4.83
CA VAL A 236 -4.10 13.79 -5.66
C VAL A 236 -5.28 13.28 -4.81
N PRO A 237 -6.28 14.14 -4.50
CA PRO A 237 -7.48 13.72 -3.78
C PRO A 237 -8.46 12.98 -4.71
N VAL A 238 -9.04 11.88 -4.22
CA VAL A 238 -9.93 10.95 -4.96
C VAL A 238 -11.15 10.54 -4.15
#